data_AF-A0A644TAG7-F1
#
_entry.id   AF-A0A644TAG7-F1
#
_cell.length_a   1.000
_cell.length_b   1.000
_cell.length_c   1.000
_cell.angle_alpha   90.00
_cell.angle_beta   90.00
_cell.angle_gamma   90.00
#
_symmetry.space_group_name_H-M   'P 1'
#
loop_
_entity.id
_entity.type
_entity.pdbx_description
1 polymer ?
#
loop_
_entity_poly.entity_id
_entity_poly.type
_entity_poly.pdbx_seq_one_letter_code
_entity_poly.pdbx_strand_id
1 'polypeptide(L)'
;MKRWYLYPFSLVYHFVTALRNRMYDWGIFSSTKFKTPMIGVGNLSVGGSGKSPMVMYLADYLAKNFRTGVLSRGYGRKTKGYGIVNYDSNFKMVGDEAMQLFERFKNRFVIGVCEDRVFGAKKIIEDMDLDVLLLDDSYQHRRIKPGFNILLTDYNDPYFKDFVLPAGNLRESRRGAKRANIIVVTKCPENITEEKKQFYISRIKPRYYQKVFFSTINYDEEIFCFDPKLKLPDNNMSYYDILLITGIANPKTFVEEVKRYSSNVKHLRFKDHHSFTTEDISLIKKEYEKLGEYKLILTTEKDYVRLKGFDYLREKLYYWPINVEIDRAEEFNQIIQDYVRKN
;
A
#
# COMPACT_ATOMS: atom_id res chain seq x y z
N MET A 1 1.32 -26.88 -1.72
CA MET A 1 1.07 -28.04 -0.83
C MET A 1 0.11 -27.64 0.31
N LYS A 2 -0.93 -28.45 0.51
CA LYS A 2 -1.64 -28.73 1.78
C LYS A 2 -2.38 -27.63 2.57
N ARG A 3 -2.70 -26.44 2.03
CA ARG A 3 -3.64 -25.52 2.74
C ARG A 3 -5.09 -26.02 2.79
N TRP A 4 -5.47 -26.93 1.89
CA TRP A 4 -6.82 -27.49 1.85
C TRP A 4 -7.18 -28.25 3.13
N TYR A 5 -6.21 -28.91 3.79
CA TYR A 5 -6.43 -29.59 5.07
C TYR A 5 -6.81 -28.62 6.20
N LEU A 6 -6.53 -27.32 6.03
CA LEU A 6 -6.92 -26.27 6.97
C LEU A 6 -8.31 -25.71 6.68
N TYR A 7 -9.04 -26.27 5.71
CA TYR A 7 -10.39 -25.84 5.37
C TYR A 7 -11.37 -25.93 6.55
N PRO A 8 -11.36 -26.97 7.41
CA PRO A 8 -12.23 -27.00 8.59
C PRO A 8 -12.02 -25.80 9.52
N PHE A 9 -10.77 -25.41 9.77
CA PHE A 9 -10.45 -24.22 10.57
C PHE A 9 -10.93 -22.92 9.90
N SER A 10 -11.00 -22.92 8.57
CA SER A 10 -11.50 -21.78 7.80
C SER A 10 -13.00 -21.59 7.95
N LEU A 11 -13.76 -22.66 8.19
CA LEU A 11 -15.19 -22.59 8.50
C LEU A 11 -15.43 -21.91 9.85
N VAL A 12 -14.65 -22.27 10.87
CA VAL A 12 -14.73 -21.64 12.21
C VAL A 12 -14.37 -20.16 12.12
N TYR A 13 -13.25 -19.84 11.46
CA TYR A 13 -12.84 -18.44 11.27
C TYR A 13 -13.87 -17.66 10.45
N HIS A 14 -14.44 -18.27 9.40
CA HIS A 14 -15.51 -17.66 8.62
C HIS A 14 -16.76 -17.40 9.46
N PHE A 15 -17.15 -18.34 10.33
CA PHE A 15 -18.29 -18.16 11.23
C PHE A 15 -18.09 -16.98 12.18
N VAL A 16 -16.93 -16.92 12.86
CA VAL A 16 -16.60 -15.81 13.79
C VAL A 16 -16.60 -14.46 13.06
N THR A 17 -15.94 -14.38 11.90
CA THR A 17 -15.89 -13.13 11.11
C THR A 17 -17.25 -12.75 10.54
N ALA A 18 -18.07 -13.72 10.13
CA ALA A 18 -19.43 -13.49 9.65
C ALA A 18 -20.36 -13.01 10.77
N LEU A 19 -20.28 -13.60 11.97
CA LEU A 19 -21.05 -13.18 13.14
C LEU A 19 -20.67 -11.75 13.55
N ARG A 20 -19.37 -11.46 13.67
CA ARG A 20 -18.88 -10.09 13.93
C ARG A 20 -19.42 -9.10 12.90
N ASN A 21 -19.37 -9.45 11.61
CA ASN A 21 -19.88 -8.59 10.55
C ASN A 21 -21.39 -8.35 10.65
N ARG A 22 -22.18 -9.40 10.96
CA ARG A 22 -23.62 -9.25 11.20
C ARG A 22 -23.92 -8.39 12.41
N MET A 23 -23.16 -8.48 13.50
CA MET A 23 -23.32 -7.60 14.66
C MET A 23 -23.13 -6.11 14.32
N TYR A 24 -22.21 -5.78 13.40
CA TYR A 24 -22.12 -4.41 12.86
C TYR A 24 -23.29 -4.08 11.91
N ASP A 25 -23.73 -5.02 11.08
CA ASP A 25 -24.85 -4.81 10.15
C ASP A 25 -26.17 -4.57 10.91
N TRP A 26 -26.37 -5.25 12.04
CA TRP A 26 -27.52 -5.12 12.93
C TRP A 26 -27.41 -3.95 13.91
N GLY A 27 -26.30 -3.21 13.92
CA GLY A 27 -26.09 -2.07 14.81
C GLY A 27 -25.81 -2.43 16.28
N ILE A 28 -25.59 -3.72 16.60
CA ILE A 28 -25.19 -4.17 17.95
C ILE A 28 -23.82 -3.61 18.30
N PHE A 29 -22.88 -3.61 17.35
CA PHE A 29 -21.60 -2.94 17.50
C PHE A 29 -21.66 -1.53 16.93
N SER A 30 -21.21 -0.56 17.72
CA SER A 30 -21.21 0.85 17.33
C SER A 30 -20.19 1.13 16.23
N SER A 31 -20.60 1.98 15.29
CA SER A 31 -19.77 2.50 14.21
C SER A 31 -19.80 4.03 14.26
N THR A 32 -18.64 4.66 14.29
CA THR A 32 -18.51 6.12 14.36
C THR A 32 -18.41 6.68 12.95
N LYS A 33 -19.23 7.70 12.66
CA LYS A 33 -19.17 8.50 11.43
C LYS A 33 -18.70 9.91 11.81
N PHE A 34 -17.88 10.50 10.96
CA PHE A 34 -17.42 11.89 11.09
C PHE A 34 -18.12 12.77 10.05
N LYS A 35 -18.18 14.08 10.32
CA LYS A 35 -18.70 15.06 9.35
C LYS A 35 -17.76 15.21 8.17
N THR A 36 -16.46 15.32 8.44
CA THR A 36 -15.41 15.35 7.41
C THR A 36 -15.53 14.14 6.49
N PRO A 37 -15.54 14.34 5.15
CA PRO A 37 -15.47 13.28 4.16
C PRO A 37 -14.34 12.29 4.44
N MET A 38 -14.70 11.01 4.56
CA MET A 38 -13.72 9.93 4.74
C MET A 38 -13.76 8.92 3.60
N ILE A 39 -12.58 8.60 3.05
CA ILE A 39 -12.41 7.59 2.02
C ILE A 39 -11.57 6.45 2.61
N GLY A 40 -12.16 5.27 2.71
CA GLY A 40 -11.47 4.06 3.16
C GLY A 40 -10.86 3.31 1.99
N VAL A 41 -9.57 2.99 2.07
CA VAL A 41 -8.90 2.11 1.10
C VAL A 41 -8.53 0.81 1.80
N GLY A 42 -8.84 -0.33 1.17
CA GLY A 42 -8.38 -1.60 1.69
C GLY A 42 -8.71 -2.78 0.78
N ASN A 43 -8.43 -3.98 1.26
CA ASN A 43 -8.64 -5.22 0.52
C ASN A 43 -9.21 -6.31 1.43
N LEU A 44 -9.72 -7.39 0.82
CA LEU A 44 -10.24 -8.54 1.56
C LEU A 44 -9.17 -9.55 1.96
N SER A 45 -7.99 -9.55 1.31
CA SER A 45 -6.94 -10.55 1.53
C SER A 45 -5.85 -10.09 2.51
N VAL A 46 -5.09 -11.03 3.06
CA VAL A 46 -3.77 -10.77 3.64
C VAL A 46 -2.75 -10.79 2.50
N GLY A 47 -1.93 -9.74 2.40
CA GLY A 47 -0.94 -9.59 1.33
C GLY A 47 -0.99 -8.22 0.64
N GLY A 48 -0.02 -7.97 -0.23
CA GLY A 48 0.15 -6.68 -0.90
C GLY A 48 -0.77 -6.53 -2.10
N SER A 49 -1.98 -6.01 -1.92
CA SER A 49 -2.95 -5.76 -3.00
C SER A 49 -2.84 -4.38 -3.65
N GLY A 50 -1.65 -3.75 -3.62
CA GLY A 50 -1.48 -2.39 -4.17
C GLY A 50 -2.09 -1.27 -3.33
N LYS A 51 -2.34 -1.48 -2.02
CA LYS A 51 -2.89 -0.45 -1.11
C LYS A 51 -2.02 0.80 -1.03
N SER A 52 -0.75 0.67 -0.65
CA SER A 52 0.12 1.82 -0.46
C SER A 52 0.21 2.68 -1.73
N PRO A 53 0.45 2.11 -2.93
CA PRO A 53 0.43 2.89 -4.18
C PRO A 53 -0.92 3.58 -4.47
N MET A 54 -2.05 2.92 -4.18
CA MET A 54 -3.38 3.54 -4.35
C MET A 54 -3.63 4.69 -3.34
N VAL A 55 -3.21 4.53 -2.09
CA VAL A 55 -3.31 5.60 -1.08
C VAL A 55 -2.44 6.78 -1.48
N MET A 56 -1.23 6.55 -2.00
CA MET A 56 -0.36 7.59 -2.55
C MET A 56 -1.05 8.34 -3.69
N TYR A 57 -1.60 7.62 -4.67
CA TYR A 57 -2.32 8.20 -5.80
C TYR A 57 -3.45 9.12 -5.35
N LEU A 58 -4.32 8.62 -4.46
CA LEU A 58 -5.47 9.37 -3.96
C LEU A 58 -5.05 10.58 -3.13
N ALA A 59 -4.07 10.42 -2.25
CA ALA A 59 -3.58 11.51 -1.41
C ALA A 59 -2.95 12.62 -2.25
N ASP A 60 -2.11 12.26 -3.22
CA ASP A 60 -1.47 13.21 -4.13
C ASP A 60 -2.49 13.98 -4.99
N TYR A 61 -3.49 13.26 -5.52
CA TYR A 61 -4.55 13.83 -6.34
C TYR A 61 -5.44 14.78 -5.54
N LEU A 62 -5.92 14.35 -4.36
CA LEU A 62 -6.81 15.16 -3.50
C LEU A 62 -6.08 16.38 -2.92
N ALA A 63 -4.82 16.25 -2.55
CA ALA A 63 -4.02 17.34 -1.99
C ALA A 63 -3.85 18.53 -2.93
N LYS A 64 -4.11 18.37 -4.24
CA LYS A 64 -4.08 19.49 -5.20
C LYS A 64 -5.21 20.49 -4.99
N ASN A 65 -6.34 20.04 -4.44
CA ASN A 65 -7.56 20.85 -4.33
C ASN A 65 -8.20 20.86 -2.93
N PHE A 66 -7.72 20.01 -2.01
CA PHE A 66 -8.31 19.81 -0.69
C PHE A 66 -7.23 19.63 0.37
N ARG A 67 -7.49 20.14 1.59
CA ARG A 67 -6.70 19.86 2.80
C ARG A 67 -6.87 18.39 3.16
N THR A 68 -5.97 17.59 2.62
CA THR A 68 -6.03 16.13 2.69
C THR A 68 -5.23 15.61 3.88
N GLY A 69 -5.80 14.65 4.59
CA GLY A 69 -5.08 13.85 5.58
C GLY A 69 -5.09 12.37 5.23
N VAL A 70 -4.06 11.64 5.67
CA VAL A 70 -3.98 10.19 5.62
C VAL A 70 -3.79 9.64 7.03
N LEU A 71 -4.67 8.75 7.47
CA LEU A 71 -4.54 8.06 8.76
C LEU A 71 -4.10 6.60 8.55
N SER A 72 -2.85 6.33 8.89
CA SER A 72 -2.27 4.98 8.88
C SER A 72 -2.32 4.32 10.26
N ARG A 73 -2.08 3.00 10.31
CA ARG A 73 -1.99 2.22 11.57
C ARG A 73 -0.66 2.45 12.25
N GLY A 74 0.36 2.77 11.46
CA GLY A 74 1.75 2.71 11.90
C GLY A 74 2.14 1.30 12.29
N TYR A 75 1.89 0.33 11.40
CA TYR A 75 2.27 -1.06 11.65
C TYR A 75 3.78 -1.16 11.93
N GLY A 76 4.16 -1.97 12.92
CA GLY A 76 5.57 -2.18 13.30
C GLY A 76 6.24 -1.01 14.04
N ARG A 77 5.54 0.10 14.31
CA ARG A 77 6.10 1.21 15.09
C ARG A 77 6.22 0.86 16.58
N LYS A 78 7.14 1.54 17.27
CA LYS A 78 7.40 1.42 18.71
C LYS A 78 6.54 2.36 19.56
N THR A 79 6.09 3.48 18.99
CA THR A 79 5.21 4.44 19.69
C THR A 79 3.77 3.93 19.72
N LYS A 80 2.93 4.54 20.56
CA LYS A 80 1.50 4.24 20.68
C LYS A 80 0.69 5.54 20.68
N GLY A 81 -0.61 5.43 20.45
CA GLY A 81 -1.52 6.57 20.46
C GLY A 81 -1.47 7.39 19.17
N TYR A 82 -2.03 8.59 19.21
CA TYR A 82 -2.05 9.48 18.05
C TYR A 82 -0.72 10.19 17.87
N GLY A 83 -0.25 10.31 16.63
CA GLY A 83 0.91 11.11 16.27
C GLY A 83 0.85 11.58 14.82
N ILE A 84 1.56 12.67 14.55
CA ILE A 84 1.72 13.26 13.22
C ILE A 84 3.14 13.02 12.74
N VAL A 85 3.27 12.62 11.47
CA VAL A 85 4.58 12.43 10.84
C VAL A 85 5.15 13.79 10.45
N ASN A 86 6.43 13.99 10.76
CA ASN A 86 7.18 15.22 10.51
C ASN A 86 8.65 14.89 10.17
N TYR A 87 9.49 15.91 10.00
CA TYR A 87 10.91 15.72 9.62
C TYR A 87 11.75 14.98 10.67
N ASP A 88 11.35 15.01 11.95
CA ASP A 88 12.03 14.28 13.03
C ASP A 88 11.55 12.83 13.14
N SER A 89 10.53 12.45 12.37
CA SER A 89 9.96 11.11 12.39
C SER A 89 10.88 10.10 11.68
N ASN A 90 10.88 8.87 12.19
CA ASN A 90 11.50 7.73 11.54
C ASN A 90 10.55 6.52 11.52
N PHE A 91 10.88 5.50 10.73
CA PHE A 91 10.02 4.31 10.59
C PHE A 91 9.77 3.58 11.93
N LYS A 92 10.67 3.65 12.90
CA LYS A 92 10.45 3.06 14.24
C LYS A 92 9.42 3.86 15.02
N MET A 93 9.28 5.16 14.78
CA MET A 93 8.31 6.02 15.44
C MET A 93 6.94 5.96 14.78
N VAL A 94 6.85 5.94 13.46
CA VAL A 94 5.57 6.09 12.74
C VAL A 94 5.16 4.86 11.92
N GLY A 95 6.04 3.88 11.77
CA GLY A 95 5.85 2.73 10.88
C GLY A 95 6.42 3.01 9.49
N ASP A 96 6.68 1.95 8.74
CA ASP A 96 7.27 2.01 7.40
C ASP A 96 6.34 2.66 6.37
N GLU A 97 5.05 2.33 6.37
CA GLU A 97 4.08 2.88 5.40
C GLU A 97 3.86 4.39 5.55
N ALA A 98 3.75 4.87 6.78
CA ALA A 98 3.61 6.30 7.05
C ALA A 98 4.90 7.07 6.73
N MET A 99 6.06 6.46 7.04
CA MET A 99 7.35 7.02 6.66
C MET A 99 7.55 7.06 5.14
N GLN A 100 7.08 6.04 4.42
CA GLN A 100 7.14 5.96 2.96
C GLN A 100 6.35 7.12 2.32
N LEU A 101 5.13 7.37 2.79
CA LEU A 101 4.32 8.51 2.35
C LEU A 101 5.03 9.84 2.61
N PHE A 102 5.60 10.01 3.81
CA PHE A 102 6.30 11.23 4.17
C PHE A 102 7.59 11.43 3.37
N GLU A 103 8.35 10.38 3.09
CA GLU A 103 9.53 10.48 2.24
C GLU A 103 9.21 10.97 0.83
N ARG A 104 8.12 10.46 0.27
CA ARG A 104 7.73 10.78 -1.09
C ARG A 104 7.08 12.16 -1.22
N PHE A 105 6.17 12.50 -0.31
CA PHE A 105 5.30 13.68 -0.46
C PHE A 105 5.58 14.78 0.55
N LYS A 106 6.41 14.53 1.56
CA LYS A 106 6.73 15.47 2.64
C LYS A 106 5.44 16.07 3.22
N ASN A 107 5.35 17.40 3.29
CA ASN A 107 4.21 18.11 3.86
C ASN A 107 3.09 18.42 2.85
N ARG A 108 3.04 17.75 1.70
CA ARG A 108 1.99 17.97 0.70
C ARG A 108 0.58 17.62 1.22
N PHE A 109 0.49 16.71 2.18
CA PHE A 109 -0.72 16.39 2.93
C PHE A 109 -0.37 15.93 4.34
N VAL A 110 -1.34 15.95 5.25
CA VAL A 110 -1.14 15.55 6.64
C VAL A 110 -1.06 14.03 6.75
N ILE A 111 -0.06 13.50 7.44
CA ILE A 111 0.06 12.05 7.69
C ILE A 111 -0.03 11.81 9.19
N GLY A 112 -1.06 11.09 9.62
CA GLY A 112 -1.29 10.69 10.99
C GLY A 112 -1.17 9.18 11.19
N VAL A 113 -0.79 8.78 12.40
CA VAL A 113 -0.63 7.37 12.79
C VAL A 113 -1.34 7.10 14.11
N CYS A 114 -2.24 6.13 14.12
CA CYS A 114 -2.95 5.72 15.33
C CYS A 114 -3.54 4.30 15.20
N GLU A 115 -3.32 3.43 16.19
CA GLU A 115 -3.90 2.09 16.21
C GLU A 115 -5.43 2.09 16.38
N ASP A 116 -5.97 3.02 17.17
CA ASP A 116 -7.42 3.24 17.27
C ASP A 116 -7.83 4.24 16.20
N ARG A 117 -8.48 3.72 15.14
CA ARG A 117 -8.93 4.52 14.00
C ARG A 117 -9.94 5.58 14.34
N VAL A 118 -10.83 5.32 15.30
CA VAL A 118 -11.87 6.30 15.67
C VAL A 118 -11.22 7.44 16.44
N PHE A 119 -10.38 7.12 17.42
CA PHE A 119 -9.64 8.13 18.18
C PHE A 119 -8.70 8.94 17.28
N GLY A 120 -7.92 8.27 16.43
CA GLY A 120 -7.00 8.93 15.49
C GLY A 120 -7.71 9.81 14.47
N ALA A 121 -8.86 9.37 13.93
CA ALA A 121 -9.66 10.18 13.01
C ALA A 121 -10.24 11.41 13.72
N LYS A 122 -10.76 11.25 14.95
CA LYS A 122 -11.23 12.39 15.75
C LYS A 122 -10.12 13.41 15.95
N LYS A 123 -8.94 12.96 16.39
CA LYS A 123 -7.80 13.85 16.67
C LYS A 123 -7.26 14.55 15.44
N ILE A 124 -6.98 13.82 14.35
CA ILE A 124 -6.44 14.44 13.14
C ILE A 124 -7.40 15.45 12.51
N ILE A 125 -8.72 15.22 12.60
CA ILE A 125 -9.73 16.16 12.10
C ILE A 125 -9.75 17.42 12.98
N GLU A 126 -9.75 17.26 14.31
CA GLU A 126 -9.74 18.38 15.26
C GLU A 126 -8.47 19.23 15.15
N ASP A 127 -7.31 18.58 15.00
CA ASP A 127 -6.00 19.26 15.06
C ASP A 127 -5.61 19.94 13.74
N MET A 128 -6.13 19.48 12.59
CA MET A 128 -5.60 19.86 11.26
C MET A 128 -6.63 20.46 10.29
N ASP A 129 -7.92 20.50 10.67
CA ASP A 129 -8.98 21.12 9.88
C ASP A 129 -8.98 20.62 8.41
N LEU A 130 -9.20 19.31 8.28
CA LEU A 130 -9.12 18.59 7.00
C LEU A 130 -10.43 18.66 6.22
N ASP A 131 -10.33 18.84 4.91
CA ASP A 131 -11.44 18.70 3.96
C ASP A 131 -11.75 17.22 3.69
N VAL A 132 -10.73 16.36 3.71
CA VAL A 132 -10.89 14.92 3.45
C VAL A 132 -9.85 14.10 4.21
N LEU A 133 -10.29 12.96 4.75
CA LEU A 133 -9.44 12.00 5.43
C LEU A 133 -9.43 10.64 4.70
N LEU A 134 -8.26 10.23 4.24
CA LEU A 134 -8.00 8.90 3.70
C LEU A 134 -7.65 7.95 4.85
N LEU A 135 -8.30 6.79 4.90
CA LEU A 135 -8.00 5.75 5.88
C LEU A 135 -7.29 4.58 5.19
N ASP A 136 -6.04 4.34 5.58
CA ASP A 136 -5.26 3.21 5.09
C ASP A 136 -5.63 1.92 5.85
N ASP A 137 -5.82 0.86 5.08
CA ASP A 137 -6.26 -0.48 5.48
C ASP A 137 -7.52 -0.51 6.35
N SER A 138 -8.52 0.33 6.07
CA SER A 138 -9.68 0.48 6.96
C SER A 138 -10.79 -0.55 6.74
N TYR A 139 -10.69 -1.43 5.74
CA TYR A 139 -11.81 -2.23 5.27
C TYR A 139 -12.40 -3.18 6.33
N GLN A 140 -11.56 -3.70 7.24
CA GLN A 140 -11.96 -4.54 8.37
C GLN A 140 -12.26 -3.75 9.65
N HIS A 141 -11.90 -2.46 9.69
CA HIS A 141 -12.06 -1.57 10.84
C HIS A 141 -13.49 -0.99 10.90
N ARG A 142 -14.49 -1.87 11.07
CA ARG A 142 -15.91 -1.49 11.06
C ARG A 142 -16.37 -0.54 12.18
N ARG A 143 -15.54 -0.32 13.22
CA ARG A 143 -15.79 0.71 14.27
C ARG A 143 -15.77 2.14 13.71
N ILE A 144 -15.07 2.36 12.59
CA ILE A 144 -15.11 3.62 11.85
C ILE A 144 -15.85 3.37 10.53
N LYS A 145 -16.75 4.27 10.15
CA LYS A 145 -17.56 4.14 8.93
C LYS A 145 -17.13 5.20 7.91
N PRO A 146 -16.26 4.85 6.94
CA PRO A 146 -16.00 5.71 5.80
C PRO A 146 -17.31 5.96 5.05
N GLY A 147 -17.52 7.19 4.60
CA GLY A 147 -18.65 7.49 3.72
C GLY A 147 -18.44 6.95 2.30
N PHE A 148 -17.17 6.69 1.93
CA PHE A 148 -16.81 6.09 0.66
C PHE A 148 -15.73 5.02 0.85
N ASN A 149 -15.90 3.83 0.27
CA ASN A 149 -14.96 2.72 0.37
C ASN A 149 -14.46 2.28 -1.01
N ILE A 150 -13.14 2.17 -1.15
CA ILE A 150 -12.46 1.63 -2.32
C ILE A 150 -11.86 0.27 -1.93
N LEU A 151 -12.33 -0.78 -2.59
CA LEU A 151 -11.84 -2.13 -2.40
C LEU A 151 -10.83 -2.50 -3.49
N LEU A 152 -9.64 -2.93 -3.09
CA LEU A 152 -8.61 -3.42 -3.99
C LEU A 152 -8.63 -4.94 -4.08
N THR A 153 -8.41 -5.45 -5.28
CA THR A 153 -8.21 -6.87 -5.56
C THR A 153 -7.04 -7.06 -6.50
N ASP A 154 -6.11 -7.96 -6.17
CA ASP A 154 -4.98 -8.27 -7.04
C ASP A 154 -5.48 -8.99 -8.31
N TYR A 155 -4.94 -8.63 -9.47
CA TYR A 155 -5.25 -9.28 -10.74
C TYR A 155 -4.89 -10.77 -10.70
N ASN A 156 -3.72 -11.13 -10.17
CA ASN A 156 -3.25 -12.52 -10.12
C ASN A 156 -3.97 -13.33 -9.02
N ASP A 157 -4.23 -12.70 -7.88
CA ASP A 157 -4.86 -13.33 -6.71
C ASP A 157 -6.18 -12.65 -6.33
N PRO A 158 -7.23 -12.70 -7.19
CA PRO A 158 -8.44 -11.95 -6.96
C PRO A 158 -9.29 -12.56 -5.85
N TYR A 159 -9.95 -11.73 -5.05
CA TYR A 159 -10.70 -12.19 -3.88
C TYR A 159 -11.80 -13.21 -4.24
N PHE A 160 -12.36 -13.14 -5.45
CA PHE A 160 -13.43 -14.02 -5.89
C PHE A 160 -12.96 -15.45 -6.19
N LYS A 161 -11.65 -15.71 -6.25
CA LYS A 161 -11.07 -17.06 -6.38
C LYS A 161 -10.56 -17.63 -5.05
N ASP A 162 -10.37 -16.78 -4.03
CA ASP A 162 -9.68 -17.14 -2.80
C ASP A 162 -10.64 -17.57 -1.66
N PHE A 163 -10.11 -18.24 -0.65
CA PHE A 163 -10.84 -18.71 0.52
C PHE A 163 -10.48 -17.91 1.77
N VAL A 164 -11.34 -18.01 2.78
CA VAL A 164 -11.08 -17.41 4.08
C VAL A 164 -9.88 -18.10 4.75
N LEU A 165 -9.10 -17.33 5.52
CA LEU A 165 -8.02 -17.84 6.35
C LEU A 165 -8.51 -19.01 7.23
N PRO A 166 -7.65 -20.00 7.52
CA PRO A 166 -6.27 -20.19 7.02
C PRO A 166 -6.14 -20.91 5.66
N ALA A 167 -7.22 -21.47 5.07
CA ALA A 167 -7.14 -22.22 3.81
C ALA A 167 -6.81 -21.35 2.59
N GLY A 168 -7.27 -20.09 2.61
CA GLY A 168 -6.89 -19.06 1.65
C GLY A 168 -6.35 -17.81 2.36
N ASN A 169 -6.31 -16.68 1.66
CA ASN A 169 -5.78 -15.42 2.22
C ASN A 169 -6.88 -14.43 2.59
N LEU A 170 -8.16 -14.72 2.42
CA LEU A 170 -9.21 -13.75 2.77
C LEU A 170 -9.35 -13.57 4.29
N ARG A 171 -9.31 -12.32 4.74
CA ARG A 171 -9.55 -11.87 6.12
C ARG A 171 -11.02 -11.96 6.53
N GLU A 172 -11.92 -11.99 5.55
CA GLU A 172 -13.35 -12.19 5.73
C GLU A 172 -13.97 -12.74 4.43
N SER A 173 -15.27 -13.03 4.45
CA SER A 173 -15.97 -13.50 3.25
C SER A 173 -15.87 -12.53 2.07
N ARG A 174 -15.91 -13.09 0.85
CA ARG A 174 -16.12 -12.35 -0.41
C ARG A 174 -17.33 -11.41 -0.37
N ARG A 175 -18.34 -11.71 0.46
CA ARG A 175 -19.50 -10.85 0.71
C ARG A 175 -19.12 -9.46 1.24
N GLY A 176 -17.95 -9.31 1.86
CA GLY A 176 -17.43 -8.03 2.30
C GLY A 176 -17.34 -7.00 1.18
N ALA A 177 -17.11 -7.45 -0.07
CA ALA A 177 -17.05 -6.58 -1.25
C ALA A 177 -18.30 -5.72 -1.48
N LYS A 178 -19.46 -6.14 -0.95
CA LYS A 178 -20.71 -5.37 -1.01
C LYS A 178 -20.62 -4.01 -0.34
N ARG A 179 -19.66 -3.79 0.57
CA ARG A 179 -19.47 -2.52 1.28
C ARG A 179 -18.68 -1.49 0.48
N ALA A 180 -18.06 -1.89 -0.62
CA ALA A 180 -17.30 -0.97 -1.47
C ALA A 180 -18.23 -0.09 -2.31
N ASN A 181 -17.81 1.14 -2.58
CA ASN A 181 -18.38 1.99 -3.62
C ASN A 181 -17.64 1.77 -4.95
N ILE A 182 -16.32 1.59 -4.89
CA ILE A 182 -15.48 1.26 -6.04
C ILE A 182 -14.72 -0.03 -5.76
N ILE A 183 -14.58 -0.88 -6.77
CA ILE A 183 -13.67 -2.03 -6.76
C ILE A 183 -12.58 -1.77 -7.80
N VAL A 184 -11.31 -1.83 -7.40
CA VAL A 184 -10.17 -1.69 -8.32
C VAL A 184 -9.45 -3.04 -8.43
N VAL A 185 -9.35 -3.56 -9.65
CA VAL A 185 -8.47 -4.69 -9.98
C VAL A 185 -7.07 -4.13 -10.20
N THR A 186 -6.18 -4.36 -9.25
CA THR A 186 -4.83 -3.80 -9.22
C THR A 186 -3.80 -4.75 -9.84
N LYS A 187 -2.65 -4.21 -10.25
CA LYS A 187 -1.54 -4.98 -10.86
C LYS A 187 -1.94 -5.70 -12.13
N CYS A 188 -2.83 -5.07 -12.90
CA CYS A 188 -3.10 -5.53 -14.24
C CYS A 188 -1.82 -5.49 -15.08
N PRO A 189 -1.63 -6.42 -16.02
CA PRO A 189 -0.66 -6.25 -17.08
C PRO A 189 -0.96 -4.98 -17.87
N GLU A 190 0.07 -4.28 -18.37
CA GLU A 190 -0.08 -3.08 -19.21
C GLU A 190 -1.06 -3.31 -20.38
N ASN A 191 -0.96 -4.46 -21.05
CA ASN A 191 -1.78 -4.80 -22.21
C ASN A 191 -3.01 -5.66 -21.87
N ILE A 192 -3.72 -5.34 -20.78
CA ILE A 192 -4.95 -6.06 -20.42
C ILE A 192 -6.07 -5.82 -21.45
N THR A 193 -6.59 -6.90 -22.04
CA THR A 193 -7.65 -6.82 -23.06
C THR A 193 -9.03 -6.54 -22.46
N GLU A 194 -9.93 -5.94 -23.24
CA GLU A 194 -11.32 -5.71 -22.83
C GLU A 194 -12.06 -7.01 -22.48
N GLU A 195 -11.83 -8.10 -23.23
CA GLU A 195 -12.37 -9.42 -22.90
C GLU A 195 -11.96 -9.85 -21.49
N LYS A 196 -10.69 -9.64 -21.12
CA LYS A 196 -10.20 -9.96 -19.78
C LYS A 196 -10.85 -9.06 -18.74
N LYS A 197 -10.99 -7.75 -18.99
CA LYS A 197 -11.71 -6.85 -18.09
C LYS A 197 -13.15 -7.31 -17.86
N GLN A 198 -13.88 -7.67 -18.91
CA GLN A 198 -15.25 -8.21 -18.82
C GLN A 198 -15.30 -9.53 -18.04
N PHE A 199 -14.31 -10.42 -18.21
CA PHE A 199 -14.18 -11.61 -17.39
C PHE A 199 -14.09 -11.26 -15.89
N TYR A 200 -13.23 -10.30 -15.50
CA TYR A 200 -13.15 -9.88 -14.08
C TYR A 200 -14.46 -9.28 -13.59
N ILE A 201 -15.09 -8.41 -14.36
CA ILE A 201 -16.38 -7.78 -14.00
C ILE A 201 -17.46 -8.85 -13.77
N SER A 202 -17.59 -9.82 -14.68
CA SER A 202 -18.57 -10.92 -14.55
C SER A 202 -18.33 -11.82 -13.33
N ARG A 203 -17.08 -11.95 -12.87
CA ARG A 203 -16.70 -12.71 -11.67
C ARG A 203 -16.88 -11.89 -10.39
N ILE A 204 -16.58 -10.60 -10.42
CA ILE A 204 -16.78 -9.65 -9.33
C ILE A 204 -18.27 -9.51 -9.00
N LYS A 205 -19.12 -9.49 -10.05
CA LYS A 205 -20.57 -9.26 -9.95
C LYS A 205 -20.88 -7.98 -9.15
N PRO A 206 -20.40 -6.81 -9.61
CA PRO A 206 -20.60 -5.56 -8.89
C PRO A 206 -22.10 -5.27 -8.74
N ARG A 207 -22.49 -4.64 -7.65
CA ARG A 207 -23.85 -4.12 -7.47
C ARG A 207 -24.07 -2.92 -8.40
N TYR A 208 -25.33 -2.56 -8.62
CA TYR A 208 -25.69 -1.47 -9.55
C TYR A 208 -24.99 -0.13 -9.25
N TYR A 209 -24.68 0.16 -7.98
CA TYR A 209 -23.99 1.38 -7.56
C TYR A 209 -22.45 1.25 -7.55
N GLN A 210 -21.91 0.04 -7.73
CA GLN A 210 -20.49 -0.21 -7.67
C GLN A 210 -19.86 -0.05 -9.05
N LYS A 211 -18.81 0.76 -9.12
CA LYS A 211 -17.97 0.83 -10.33
C LYS A 211 -16.73 -0.04 -10.19
N VAL A 212 -16.31 -0.62 -11.30
CA VAL A 212 -15.08 -1.42 -11.39
C VAL A 212 -14.08 -0.70 -12.26
N PHE A 213 -12.87 -0.51 -11.72
CA PHE A 213 -11.72 0.06 -12.42
C PHE A 213 -10.56 -0.95 -12.43
N PHE A 214 -9.62 -0.72 -13.33
CA PHE A 214 -8.41 -1.52 -13.48
C PHE A 214 -7.21 -0.61 -13.29
N SER A 215 -6.15 -1.13 -12.68
CA SER A 215 -4.94 -0.35 -12.49
C SER A 215 -3.68 -1.17 -12.70
N THR A 216 -2.70 -0.54 -13.31
CA THR A 216 -1.36 -1.08 -13.56
C THR A 216 -0.37 -0.42 -12.60
N ILE A 217 0.72 -1.13 -12.28
CA ILE A 217 1.85 -0.55 -11.56
C ILE A 217 2.94 -0.26 -12.57
N ASN A 218 3.34 1.00 -12.66
CA ASN A 218 4.48 1.42 -13.46
C ASN A 218 5.60 1.82 -12.51
N TYR A 219 6.83 1.66 -12.95
CA TYR A 219 7.96 2.24 -12.24
C TYR A 219 8.13 3.68 -12.69
N ASP A 220 8.56 4.53 -11.76
CA ASP A 220 8.91 5.90 -12.11
C ASP A 220 10.00 5.90 -13.18
N GLU A 221 10.03 6.92 -14.03
CA GLU A 221 11.15 7.04 -14.95
C GLU A 221 12.43 7.15 -14.13
N GLU A 222 12.41 7.87 -13.02
CA GLU A 222 13.61 8.23 -12.27
C GLU A 222 13.89 7.33 -11.07
N ILE A 223 15.17 7.11 -10.81
CA ILE A 223 15.67 6.45 -9.60
C ILE A 223 16.26 7.50 -8.67
N PHE A 224 15.80 7.48 -7.41
CA PHE A 224 16.11 8.50 -6.41
C PHE A 224 17.07 7.95 -5.36
N CYS A 225 17.83 8.85 -4.73
CA CYS A 225 18.70 8.53 -3.59
C CYS A 225 18.40 9.45 -2.39
N PHE A 226 19.34 9.55 -1.45
CA PHE A 226 19.22 10.38 -0.24
C PHE A 226 18.91 11.85 -0.52
N ASP A 227 19.52 12.43 -1.55
CA ASP A 227 19.08 13.73 -2.04
C ASP A 227 18.08 13.49 -3.18
N PRO A 228 16.79 13.85 -3.02
CA PRO A 228 15.80 13.70 -4.09
C PRO A 228 16.13 14.49 -5.36
N LYS A 229 17.04 15.47 -5.28
CA LYS A 229 17.56 16.21 -6.44
C LYS A 229 18.67 15.47 -7.16
N LEU A 230 19.32 14.52 -6.50
CA LEU A 230 20.33 13.64 -7.10
C LEU A 230 19.61 12.41 -7.65
N LYS A 231 19.65 12.30 -8.98
CA LYS A 231 19.14 11.16 -9.73
C LYS A 231 20.30 10.25 -10.07
N LEU A 232 20.00 9.00 -10.42
CA LEU A 232 21.00 8.15 -11.07
C LEU A 232 21.53 8.89 -12.32
N PRO A 233 22.86 9.10 -12.46
CA PRO A 233 23.43 9.74 -13.64
C PRO A 233 22.98 9.01 -14.91
N ASP A 234 22.45 9.76 -15.88
CA ASP A 234 21.85 9.30 -17.14
C ASP A 234 20.67 8.32 -17.01
N ASN A 235 20.21 8.07 -15.78
CA ASN A 235 19.09 7.19 -15.45
C ASN A 235 19.16 5.79 -16.10
N ASN A 236 20.37 5.37 -16.47
CA ASN A 236 20.60 4.16 -17.22
C ASN A 236 21.26 3.10 -16.34
N MET A 237 20.43 2.17 -15.87
CA MET A 237 20.85 1.06 -15.02
C MET A 237 21.77 0.06 -15.74
N SER A 238 21.86 0.08 -17.08
CA SER A 238 22.62 -0.93 -17.84
C SER A 238 24.12 -0.85 -17.62
N TYR A 239 24.62 0.33 -17.21
CA TYR A 239 26.03 0.56 -16.89
C TYR A 239 26.42 0.08 -15.50
N TYR A 240 25.44 -0.23 -14.63
CA TYR A 240 25.69 -0.51 -13.22
C TYR A 240 25.48 -1.99 -12.90
N ASP A 241 26.43 -2.53 -12.14
CA ASP A 241 26.22 -3.72 -11.33
C ASP A 241 25.28 -3.38 -10.16
N ILE A 242 24.21 -4.16 -10.00
CA ILE A 242 23.16 -3.85 -9.03
C ILE A 242 23.16 -4.85 -7.89
N LEU A 243 23.39 -4.35 -6.68
CA LEU A 243 23.01 -5.06 -5.46
C LEU A 243 21.56 -4.73 -5.13
N LEU A 244 20.64 -5.63 -5.49
CA LEU A 244 19.22 -5.48 -5.23
C LEU A 244 18.89 -5.98 -3.82
N ILE A 245 18.30 -5.13 -3.00
CA ILE A 245 17.84 -5.48 -1.64
C ILE A 245 16.32 -5.41 -1.60
N THR A 246 15.68 -6.49 -1.13
CA THR A 246 14.23 -6.49 -0.92
C THR A 246 13.85 -7.14 0.40
N GLY A 247 13.01 -6.46 1.17
CA GLY A 247 12.37 -6.94 2.40
C GLY A 247 10.86 -6.80 2.33
N ILE A 248 10.29 -7.17 1.18
CA ILE A 248 8.84 -7.14 0.86
C ILE A 248 8.27 -8.54 0.64
N ALA A 249 6.95 -8.69 0.83
CA ALA A 249 6.24 -9.98 0.74
C ALA A 249 6.52 -10.78 -0.56
N ASN A 250 6.46 -10.13 -1.73
CA ASN A 250 6.72 -10.77 -3.02
C ASN A 250 7.61 -9.88 -3.91
N PRO A 251 8.94 -10.12 -3.94
CA PRO A 251 9.87 -9.31 -4.72
C PRO A 251 9.97 -9.73 -6.19
N LYS A 252 9.32 -10.81 -6.64
CA LYS A 252 9.55 -11.40 -7.96
C LYS A 252 9.42 -10.39 -9.10
N THR A 253 8.29 -9.67 -9.14
CA THR A 253 8.02 -8.66 -10.18
C THR A 253 9.07 -7.55 -10.18
N PHE A 254 9.54 -7.12 -9.01
CA PHE A 254 10.57 -6.09 -8.94
C PHE A 254 11.94 -6.60 -9.41
N VAL A 255 12.30 -7.83 -9.03
CA VAL A 255 13.55 -8.46 -9.50
C VAL A 255 13.53 -8.67 -11.01
N GLU A 256 12.41 -9.13 -11.56
CA GLU A 256 12.21 -9.30 -13.01
C GLU A 256 12.32 -7.96 -13.73
N GLU A 257 11.72 -6.89 -13.19
CA GLU A 257 11.82 -5.56 -13.78
C GLU A 257 13.27 -5.05 -13.81
N VAL A 258 13.97 -5.08 -12.67
CA VAL A 258 15.35 -4.61 -12.56
C VAL A 258 16.29 -5.35 -13.53
N LYS A 259 16.06 -6.65 -13.74
CA LYS A 259 16.84 -7.48 -14.68
C LYS A 259 16.61 -7.14 -16.15
N ARG A 260 15.55 -6.40 -16.49
CA ARG A 260 15.36 -5.89 -17.87
C ARG A 260 16.35 -4.78 -18.19
N TYR A 261 16.82 -4.05 -17.19
CA TYR A 261 17.65 -2.86 -17.38
C TYR A 261 19.13 -3.09 -17.04
N SER A 262 19.48 -4.07 -16.20
CA SER A 262 20.88 -4.41 -15.88
C SER A 262 21.16 -5.89 -16.08
N SER A 263 22.33 -6.18 -16.68
CA SER A 263 22.80 -7.54 -16.96
C SER A 263 23.33 -8.24 -15.70
N ASN A 264 23.77 -7.50 -14.68
CA ASN A 264 24.40 -8.04 -13.49
C ASN A 264 23.66 -7.60 -12.21
N VAL A 265 22.71 -8.44 -11.78
CA VAL A 265 21.87 -8.17 -10.61
C VAL A 265 22.10 -9.24 -9.54
N LYS A 266 22.74 -8.85 -8.44
CA LYS A 266 22.85 -9.68 -7.23
C LYS A 266 21.69 -9.36 -6.29
N HIS A 267 20.82 -10.33 -6.04
CA HIS A 267 19.64 -10.13 -5.18
C HIS A 267 19.87 -10.66 -3.75
N LEU A 268 19.75 -9.77 -2.76
CA LEU A 268 19.66 -10.10 -1.34
C LEU A 268 18.20 -9.98 -0.88
N ARG A 269 17.60 -11.14 -0.62
CA ARG A 269 16.20 -11.24 -0.18
C ARG A 269 16.11 -11.40 1.34
N PHE A 270 15.40 -10.46 1.96
CA PHE A 270 15.03 -10.47 3.37
C PHE A 270 13.54 -10.79 3.55
N LYS A 271 13.12 -10.98 4.80
CA LYS A 271 11.71 -11.21 5.15
C LYS A 271 10.88 -9.93 4.96
N ASP A 272 9.57 -10.10 4.81
CA ASP A 272 8.65 -8.96 4.78
C ASP A 272 8.72 -8.18 6.10
N HIS A 273 8.74 -6.85 6.03
CA HIS A 273 8.94 -5.96 7.18
C HIS A 273 10.23 -6.22 7.98
N HIS A 274 11.27 -6.79 7.36
CA HIS A 274 12.58 -7.00 7.98
C HIS A 274 13.14 -5.73 8.63
N SER A 275 13.53 -5.82 9.90
CA SER A 275 14.23 -4.76 10.61
C SER A 275 15.73 -4.97 10.44
N PHE A 276 16.34 -4.22 9.53
CA PHE A 276 17.78 -4.35 9.22
C PHE A 276 18.64 -4.10 10.46
N THR A 277 19.66 -4.94 10.64
CA THR A 277 20.65 -4.86 11.71
C THR A 277 22.04 -4.47 11.19
N THR A 278 22.98 -4.20 12.11
CA THR A 278 24.39 -3.94 11.79
C THR A 278 25.05 -5.12 11.08
N GLU A 279 24.65 -6.35 11.39
CA GLU A 279 25.14 -7.57 10.75
C GLU A 279 24.62 -7.64 9.30
N ASP A 280 23.36 -7.27 9.06
CA ASP A 280 22.82 -7.17 7.70
C ASP A 280 23.58 -6.13 6.87
N ILE A 281 23.90 -4.98 7.45
CA ILE A 281 24.70 -3.95 6.76
C ILE A 281 26.10 -4.47 6.45
N SER A 282 26.70 -5.26 7.35
CA SER A 282 28.01 -5.87 7.13
C SER A 282 27.97 -6.88 5.97
N LEU A 283 26.89 -7.66 5.87
CA LEU A 283 26.63 -8.55 4.74
C LEU A 283 26.45 -7.75 3.44
N ILE A 284 25.63 -6.69 3.46
CA ILE A 284 25.39 -5.82 2.31
C ILE A 284 26.71 -5.21 1.82
N LYS A 285 27.54 -4.70 2.74
CA LYS A 285 28.87 -4.16 2.43
C LYS A 285 29.75 -5.21 1.73
N LYS A 286 29.84 -6.41 2.30
CA LYS A 286 30.65 -7.52 1.75
C LYS A 286 30.20 -7.90 0.33
N GLU A 287 28.90 -7.94 0.06
CA GLU A 287 28.39 -8.27 -1.27
C GLU A 287 28.55 -7.09 -2.26
N TYR A 288 28.41 -5.84 -1.79
CA TYR A 288 28.63 -4.65 -2.61
C TYR A 288 30.09 -4.48 -3.04
N GLU A 289 31.04 -4.83 -2.17
CA GLU A 289 32.47 -4.76 -2.49
C GLU A 289 32.89 -5.73 -3.60
N LYS A 290 32.16 -6.84 -3.80
CA LYS A 290 32.41 -7.82 -4.86
C LYS A 290 31.94 -7.39 -6.26
N LEU A 291 31.10 -6.36 -6.34
CA LEU A 291 30.64 -5.81 -7.61
C LEU A 291 31.74 -4.95 -8.26
N GLY A 292 31.63 -4.74 -9.57
CA GLY A 292 32.58 -3.98 -10.39
C GLY A 292 32.70 -2.50 -10.02
N GLU A 293 33.37 -1.74 -10.88
CA GLU A 293 33.65 -0.31 -10.65
C GLU A 293 32.37 0.52 -10.63
N TYR A 294 31.48 0.32 -11.61
CA TYR A 294 30.17 0.97 -11.67
C TYR A 294 29.13 0.14 -10.95
N LYS A 295 28.80 0.52 -9.70
CA LYS A 295 27.90 -0.26 -8.84
C LYS A 295 26.99 0.58 -7.96
N LEU A 296 25.77 0.11 -7.76
CA LEU A 296 24.78 0.74 -6.90
C LEU A 296 24.02 -0.27 -6.04
N ILE A 297 23.43 0.21 -4.95
CA ILE A 297 22.50 -0.56 -4.14
C ILE A 297 21.10 -0.08 -4.47
N LEU A 298 20.27 -0.95 -5.03
CA LEU A 298 18.88 -0.63 -5.36
C LEU A 298 17.92 -1.31 -4.39
N THR A 299 16.86 -0.62 -4.01
CA THR A 299 15.83 -1.18 -3.15
C THR A 299 14.43 -0.62 -3.45
N THR A 300 13.41 -1.11 -2.74
CA THR A 300 12.05 -0.58 -2.83
C THR A 300 11.90 0.67 -1.96
N GLU A 301 10.94 1.55 -2.25
CA GLU A 301 10.61 2.69 -1.36
C GLU A 301 10.35 2.25 0.10
N LYS A 302 9.71 1.09 0.30
CA LYS A 302 9.41 0.54 1.64
C LYS A 302 10.65 0.06 2.39
N ASP A 303 11.62 -0.48 1.68
CA ASP A 303 12.88 -0.93 2.27
C ASP A 303 13.82 0.27 2.47
N TYR A 304 13.79 1.24 1.57
CA TYR A 304 14.56 2.48 1.63
C TYR A 304 14.37 3.21 2.96
N VAL A 305 13.13 3.40 3.42
CA VAL A 305 12.86 4.09 4.70
C VAL A 305 13.45 3.39 5.92
N ARG A 306 13.74 2.08 5.82
CA ARG A 306 14.38 1.29 6.89
C ARG A 306 15.91 1.28 6.76
N LEU A 307 16.43 1.39 5.54
CA LEU A 307 17.87 1.34 5.23
C LEU A 307 18.54 2.71 5.27
N LYS A 308 17.82 3.80 4.98
CA LYS A 308 18.39 5.16 4.90
C LYS A 308 19.02 5.68 6.20
N GLY A 309 18.71 5.04 7.34
CA GLY A 309 19.25 5.40 8.66
C GLY A 309 20.67 4.87 8.92
N PHE A 310 21.25 4.10 8.00
CA PHE A 310 22.61 3.59 8.13
C PHE A 310 23.58 4.45 7.32
N ASP A 311 24.52 5.11 7.99
CA ASP A 311 25.43 6.09 7.37
C ASP A 311 26.22 5.52 6.19
N TYR A 312 26.67 4.27 6.29
CA TYR A 312 27.39 3.58 5.21
C TYR A 312 26.63 3.57 3.87
N LEU A 313 25.29 3.48 3.94
CA LEU A 313 24.40 3.35 2.80
C LEU A 313 24.01 4.69 2.18
N ARG A 314 24.22 5.82 2.89
CA ARG A 314 23.64 7.12 2.54
C ARG A 314 23.89 7.56 1.09
N GLU A 315 25.10 7.36 0.59
CA GLU A 315 25.51 7.78 -0.76
C GLU A 315 25.37 6.68 -1.83
N LYS A 316 25.04 5.45 -1.41
CA LYS A 316 25.06 4.25 -2.27
C LYS A 316 23.67 3.66 -2.48
N LEU A 317 22.72 4.08 -1.65
CA LEU A 317 21.38 3.53 -1.59
C LEU A 317 20.41 4.33 -2.47
N TYR A 318 19.89 3.63 -3.45
CA TYR A 318 18.90 4.11 -4.39
C TYR A 318 17.60 3.35 -4.20
N TYR A 319 16.49 3.98 -4.54
CA TYR A 319 15.18 3.36 -4.55
C TYR A 319 14.44 3.71 -5.82
N TRP A 320 13.62 2.76 -6.28
CA TRP A 320 12.80 2.94 -7.46
C TRP A 320 11.33 3.09 -7.06
N PRO A 321 10.74 4.29 -7.23
CA PRO A 321 9.34 4.49 -6.89
C PRO A 321 8.41 3.74 -7.84
N ILE A 322 7.25 3.37 -7.31
CA ILE A 322 6.17 2.81 -8.11
C ILE A 322 4.98 3.75 -8.16
N ASN A 323 4.34 3.82 -9.33
CA ASN A 323 3.18 4.63 -9.62
C ASN A 323 1.99 3.74 -9.98
N VAL A 324 0.79 4.22 -9.68
CA VAL A 324 -0.45 3.58 -10.14
C VAL A 324 -0.98 4.35 -11.33
N GLU A 325 -1.19 3.63 -12.41
CA GLU A 325 -1.96 4.12 -13.55
C GLU A 325 -3.34 3.48 -13.52
N ILE A 326 -4.40 4.30 -13.58
CA ILE A 326 -5.79 3.85 -13.52
C ILE A 326 -6.40 3.94 -14.91
N ASP A 327 -6.96 2.83 -15.39
CA ASP A 327 -7.80 2.81 -16.59
C ASP A 327 -9.04 3.68 -16.36
N ARG A 328 -9.32 4.61 -17.28
CA ARG A 328 -10.34 5.67 -17.12
C ARG A 328 -10.12 6.53 -15.88
N ALA A 329 -8.88 6.98 -15.67
CA ALA A 329 -8.48 7.81 -14.52
C ALA A 329 -9.36 9.05 -14.32
N GLU A 330 -9.77 9.75 -15.39
CA GLU A 330 -10.64 10.93 -15.29
C GLU A 330 -11.99 10.61 -14.63
N GLU A 331 -12.64 9.53 -15.07
CA GLU A 331 -13.91 9.07 -14.48
C GLU A 331 -13.71 8.68 -13.02
N PHE A 332 -12.65 7.93 -12.71
CA PHE A 332 -12.32 7.54 -11.34
C PHE A 332 -12.14 8.78 -10.44
N ASN A 333 -11.31 9.72 -10.88
CA ASN A 333 -10.96 10.94 -10.16
C ASN A 333 -12.17 11.84 -9.93
N GLN A 334 -13.03 12.01 -10.94
CA GLN A 334 -14.25 12.81 -10.83
C GLN A 334 -15.19 12.24 -9.77
N ILE A 335 -15.37 10.92 -9.70
CA ILE A 335 -16.23 10.29 -8.67
C ILE A 335 -15.71 10.58 -7.27
N ILE A 336 -14.39 10.50 -7.09
CA ILE A 336 -13.74 10.76 -5.80
C ILE A 336 -13.89 12.24 -5.42
N GLN A 337 -13.62 13.14 -6.35
CA GLN A 337 -13.74 14.59 -6.13
C GLN A 337 -15.20 15.00 -5.84
N ASP A 338 -16.17 14.44 -6.56
CA ASP A 338 -17.59 14.70 -6.34
C ASP A 338 -18.04 14.23 -4.96
N TYR A 339 -17.52 13.09 -4.48
CA TYR A 339 -17.82 12.63 -3.13
C TYR A 339 -17.32 13.62 -2.07
N VAL A 340 -16.09 14.13 -2.22
CA VAL A 340 -15.50 15.10 -1.29
C VAL A 340 -16.22 16.45 -1.34
N ARG A 341 -16.63 16.93 -2.51
CA ARG A 341 -17.36 18.22 -2.63
C ARG A 341 -18.79 18.20 -2.10
N LYS A 342 -19.44 17.03 -2.13
CA LYS A 342 -20.87 16.89 -1.74
C LYS A 342 -21.09 16.64 -0.25
N ASN A 343 -20.05 16.27 0.48
CA ASN A 343 -20.12 15.90 1.90
C ASN A 343 -19.20 16.79 2.70
#